data_AF-A0A972RE17-F1
#
_entry.id   AF-A0A972RE17-F1
#
_cell.length_a   1.000
_cell.length_b   1.000
_cell.length_c   1.000
_cell.angle_alpha   90.00
_cell.angle_beta   90.00
_cell.angle_gamma   90.00
#
_symmetry.space_group_name_H-M   'P 1'
#
loop_
_entity.id
_entity.type
_entity.pdbx_description
1 polymer ?
#
loop_
_entity_poly.entity_id
_entity_poly.type
_entity_poly.pdbx_seq_one_letter_code
_entity_poly.pdbx_strand_id
1 'polypeptide(L)'
;YISVAVVYYPPAIDNAAEFKALEIPVLGIYGRQQGALQEAGGVVSLESAMLAMRGSVVVSFDEEAGFAEYQNPAYNAGVAEEAWDETQLFLKEYLR
;
A
#
# COMPACT_ATOMS: atom_id res chain seq x y z
N TYR A 1 -5.81 -20.13 -2.92
CA TYR A 1 -6.67 -18.94 -2.85
C TYR A 1 -6.02 -17.93 -1.92
N ILE A 2 -6.01 -16.65 -2.29
CA ILE A 2 -5.49 -15.56 -1.46
C ILE A 2 -6.70 -14.93 -0.77
N SER A 3 -6.66 -14.80 0.57
CA SER A 3 -7.78 -14.28 1.36
C SER A 3 -7.66 -12.79 1.69
N VAL A 4 -6.43 -12.26 1.64
CA VAL A 4 -6.05 -10.90 2.01
C VAL A 4 -4.72 -10.58 1.34
N ALA A 5 -4.47 -9.31 1.01
CA ALA A 5 -3.19 -8.88 0.44
C ALA A 5 -2.60 -7.69 1.20
N VAL A 6 -1.28 -7.65 1.28
CA VAL A 6 -0.51 -6.50 1.79
C VAL A 6 0.49 -6.12 0.72
N VAL A 7 0.53 -4.84 0.34
CA VAL A 7 1.34 -4.34 -0.76
C VAL A 7 2.18 -3.15 -0.27
N TYR A 8 3.50 -3.29 -0.37
CA TYR A 8 4.46 -2.23 -0.09
C TYR A 8 4.87 -1.54 -1.38
N TYR A 9 4.97 -0.21 -1.34
CA TYR A 9 5.38 0.62 -2.47
C TYR A 9 4.61 0.31 -3.76
N PRO A 10 3.27 0.19 -3.68
CA PRO A 10 2.52 -0.23 -4.85
C PRO A 10 2.73 0.74 -6.01
N PRO A 11 2.86 0.21 -7.23
CA PRO A 11 3.02 1.04 -8.42
C PRO A 11 1.71 1.76 -8.74
N ALA A 12 1.80 2.75 -9.63
CA ALA A 12 0.66 3.23 -10.39
C ALA A 12 -0.01 2.07 -11.14
N ILE A 13 -1.34 2.05 -11.16
CA ILE A 13 -2.10 1.10 -11.98
C ILE A 13 -2.77 1.81 -13.16
N ASP A 14 -2.81 1.12 -14.29
CA ASP A 14 -3.46 1.56 -15.52
C ASP A 14 -4.96 1.25 -15.53
N ASN A 15 -5.41 0.24 -14.78
CA ASN A 15 -6.81 -0.18 -14.74
C ASN A 15 -7.37 -0.36 -13.31
N ALA A 16 -7.97 0.70 -12.77
CA ALA A 16 -8.65 0.67 -11.47
C ALA A 16 -9.85 -0.29 -11.41
N ALA A 17 -10.45 -0.66 -12.55
CA ALA A 17 -11.61 -1.55 -12.58
C ALA A 17 -11.21 -3.01 -12.26
N GLU A 18 -10.05 -3.46 -12.74
CA GLU A 18 -9.52 -4.78 -12.41
C GLU A 18 -9.18 -4.88 -10.93
N PHE A 19 -8.61 -3.81 -10.37
CA PHE A 19 -8.29 -3.77 -8.95
C PHE A 19 -9.55 -3.79 -8.07
N LYS A 20 -10.60 -3.04 -8.45
CA LYS A 20 -11.91 -3.08 -7.77
C LYS A 20 -12.61 -4.43 -7.83
N ALA A 21 -12.27 -5.28 -8.81
CA ALA A 21 -12.81 -6.63 -8.91
C ALA A 21 -12.19 -7.60 -7.90
N LEU A 22 -11.12 -7.20 -7.19
CA LEU A 22 -10.59 -7.96 -6.06
C LEU A 22 -11.62 -7.92 -4.92
N GLU A 23 -12.31 -9.03 -4.68
CA GLU A 23 -13.25 -9.18 -3.56
C GLU A 23 -12.54 -9.47 -2.22
N ILE A 24 -11.26 -9.09 -2.11
CA ILE A 24 -10.43 -9.32 -0.93
C ILE A 24 -9.99 -7.99 -0.28
N PRO A 25 -9.80 -7.96 1.05
CA PRO A 25 -9.20 -6.82 1.72
C PRO A 25 -7.74 -6.63 1.28
N VAL A 26 -7.33 -5.37 1.09
CA VAL A 26 -5.94 -5.01 0.74
C VAL A 26 -5.41 -3.90 1.65
N LEU A 27 -4.24 -4.11 2.24
CA LEU A 27 -3.45 -3.05 2.89
C LEU A 27 -2.38 -2.54 1.92
N GLY A 28 -2.32 -1.22 1.75
CA GLY A 28 -1.30 -0.56 0.93
C GLY A 28 -0.42 0.31 1.81
N ILE A 29 0.89 0.10 1.75
CA ILE A 29 1.91 0.83 2.49
C ILE A 29 2.72 1.72 1.54
N TYR A 30 2.71 3.03 1.76
CA TYR A 30 3.27 4.04 0.85
C TYR A 30 4.33 4.92 1.52
N GLY A 31 5.31 5.36 0.73
CA GLY A 31 6.20 6.47 1.08
C GLY A 31 5.79 7.74 0.31
N ARG A 32 5.49 8.84 1.00
CA ARG A 32 4.99 10.10 0.42
C ARG A 32 6.04 10.92 -0.32
N GLN A 33 7.32 10.72 -0.03
CA GLN A 33 8.41 11.42 -0.72
C GLN A 33 8.70 10.80 -2.10
N GLN A 34 8.17 9.60 -2.35
CA GLN A 34 8.02 9.08 -3.70
C GLN A 34 7.02 9.98 -4.42
N GLY A 35 7.55 11.06 -5.03
CA GLY A 35 6.83 12.27 -5.41
C GLY A 35 5.37 12.01 -5.74
N ALA A 36 4.48 12.59 -4.92
CA ALA A 36 3.02 12.49 -4.97
C ALA A 36 2.56 11.83 -6.26
N LEU A 37 2.13 10.55 -6.22
CA LEU A 37 1.57 9.80 -7.35
C LEU A 37 0.85 10.77 -8.29
N GLN A 38 1.59 11.28 -9.29
CA GLN A 38 1.15 12.50 -9.95
C GLN A 38 -0.10 12.11 -10.72
N GLU A 39 -1.23 12.74 -10.41
CA GLU A 39 -2.55 12.58 -11.05
C GLU A 39 -2.53 13.03 -12.53
N ALA A 40 -1.40 12.91 -13.22
CA ALA A 40 -1.21 13.28 -14.59
C ALA A 40 -1.53 12.09 -15.50
N GLY A 41 -2.66 12.16 -16.20
CA GLY A 41 -2.87 11.39 -17.44
C GLY A 41 -3.73 10.12 -17.34
N GLY A 42 -4.67 10.03 -16.40
CA GLY A 42 -5.61 8.89 -16.34
C GLY A 42 -5.11 7.70 -15.49
N VAL A 43 -3.97 7.86 -14.83
CA VAL A 43 -3.53 7.00 -13.73
C VAL A 43 -4.40 7.29 -12.52
N VAL A 44 -5.25 6.33 -12.13
CA VAL A 44 -5.92 6.39 -10.83
C VAL A 44 -4.87 5.98 -9.80
N SER A 45 -4.62 6.81 -8.78
CA SER A 45 -3.75 6.38 -7.68
C SER A 45 -4.31 5.09 -7.11
N LEU A 46 -3.46 4.06 -6.92
CA LEU A 46 -3.92 2.79 -6.37
C LEU A 46 -4.66 3.03 -5.04
N GLU A 47 -4.22 4.03 -4.28
CA GLU A 47 -4.92 4.59 -3.13
C GLU A 47 -6.41 4.89 -3.39
N SER A 48 -6.75 5.64 -4.44
CA SER A 48 -8.16 5.94 -4.77
C SER A 48 -8.96 4.69 -5.15
N ALA A 49 -8.33 3.71 -5.80
CA ALA A 49 -8.97 2.44 -6.10
C ALA A 49 -9.18 1.59 -4.84
N MET A 50 -8.20 1.57 -3.94
CA MET A 50 -8.25 0.89 -2.64
C MET A 50 -9.29 1.50 -1.71
N LEU A 51 -9.40 2.82 -1.62
CA LEU A 51 -10.40 3.49 -0.80
C LEU A 51 -11.83 3.18 -1.24
N ALA A 52 -12.04 2.77 -2.50
CA ALA A 52 -13.34 2.34 -3.00
C ALA A 52 -13.63 0.84 -2.73
N MET A 53 -12.66 0.08 -2.22
CA MET A 53 -12.80 -1.34 -1.92
C MET A 53 -13.15 -1.57 -0.46
N ARG A 54 -14.09 -2.48 -0.21
CA ARG A 54 -14.51 -2.81 1.16
C ARG A 54 -13.37 -3.49 1.91
N GLY A 55 -13.00 -2.94 3.07
CA GLY A 55 -11.97 -3.50 3.94
C GLY A 55 -10.53 -3.22 3.50
N SER A 56 -10.32 -2.39 2.48
CA SER A 56 -8.97 -1.96 2.12
C SER A 56 -8.54 -0.74 2.91
N VAL A 57 -7.25 -0.67 3.23
CA VAL A 57 -6.64 0.36 4.07
C VAL A 57 -5.38 0.88 3.38
N VAL A 58 -5.16 2.19 3.45
CA VAL A 58 -3.97 2.86 2.92
C VAL A 58 -3.25 3.52 4.09
N VAL A 59 -1.96 3.22 4.25
CA VAL A 59 -1.07 3.82 5.25
C VAL A 59 0.11 4.46 4.53
N SER A 60 0.42 5.70 4.90
CA SER A 60 1.39 6.53 4.19
C SER A 60 2.38 7.20 5.14
N PHE A 61 3.66 6.91 4.97
CA PHE A 61 4.76 7.47 5.75
C PHE A 61 5.45 8.62 5.01
N ASP A 62 6.04 9.57 5.74
CA ASP A 62 6.78 10.68 5.14
C ASP A 62 8.21 10.27 4.75
N GLU A 63 8.31 9.24 3.90
CA GLU A 63 9.56 8.61 3.48
C GLU A 63 9.57 8.33 1.98
N GLU A 64 10.75 8.03 1.42
CA GLU A 64 10.88 7.51 0.06
C GLU A 64 10.45 6.03 -0.01
N ALA A 65 10.16 5.52 -1.22
CA ALA A 65 9.94 4.08 -1.37
C ALA A 65 11.20 3.27 -1.08
N GLY A 66 11.01 2.08 -0.54
CA GLY A 66 12.10 1.23 -0.07
C GLY A 66 12.50 1.47 1.39
N PHE A 67 11.77 2.31 2.13
CA PHE A 67 12.07 2.57 3.55
C PHE A 67 12.11 1.31 4.46
N ALA A 68 11.48 0.21 4.05
CA ALA A 68 11.44 -1.06 4.78
C ALA A 68 12.38 -2.13 4.17
N GLU A 69 13.09 -1.80 3.10
CA GLU A 69 14.07 -2.67 2.47
C GLU A 69 15.47 -2.33 2.99
N TYR A 70 16.05 -3.17 3.85
CA TYR A 70 17.32 -2.86 4.53
C TYR A 70 18.52 -2.61 3.61
N GLN A 71 18.45 -3.05 2.35
CA GLN A 71 19.50 -2.82 1.34
C GLN A 71 19.31 -1.51 0.58
N ASN A 72 18.15 -0.86 0.73
CA ASN A 72 17.81 0.36 0.03
C ASN A 72 18.41 1.57 0.75
N PRO A 73 19.01 2.54 0.04
CA PRO A 73 19.50 3.77 0.65
C PRO A 73 18.44 4.57 1.42
N ALA A 74 17.16 4.42 1.06
CA ALA A 74 16.02 5.04 1.75
C ALA A 74 15.61 4.30 3.03
N TYR A 75 16.29 3.22 3.42
CA TYR A 75 15.91 2.42 4.58
C TYR A 75 15.83 3.26 5.86
N ASN A 76 14.68 3.17 6.52
CA ASN A 76 14.43 3.74 7.83
C ASN A 76 13.88 2.65 8.75
N ALA A 77 14.70 2.20 9.71
CA ALA A 77 14.34 1.11 10.62
C ALA A 77 13.09 1.39 11.46
N GLY A 78 12.90 2.63 11.94
CA GLY A 78 11.74 2.99 12.75
C GLY A 78 10.46 2.95 11.94
N VAL A 79 10.49 3.52 10.73
CA VAL A 79 9.32 3.50 9.83
C VAL A 79 9.04 2.10 9.29
N ALA A 80 10.08 1.29 9.07
CA ALA A 80 9.92 -0.12 8.71
C ALA A 80 9.20 -0.93 9.82
N GLU A 81 9.54 -0.67 11.08
CA GLU A 81 8.88 -1.29 12.24
C GLU A 81 7.41 -0.82 12.35
N GLU A 82 7.14 0.48 12.22
CA GLU A 82 5.77 1.01 12.21
C GLU A 82 4.91 0.40 11.07
N ALA A 83 5.47 0.31 9.86
CA ALA A 83 4.78 -0.32 8.73
C ALA A 83 4.50 -1.82 8.96
N TRP A 84 5.42 -2.50 9.66
CA TRP A 84 5.25 -3.90 10.05
C TRP A 84 4.15 -4.07 11.10
N ASP A 85 4.05 -3.16 12.07
CA ASP A 85 2.97 -3.18 13.06
C ASP A 85 1.59 -3.02 12.40
N GLU A 86 1.45 -2.10 11.45
CA GLU A 86 0.24 -1.92 10.64
C GLU A 86 -0.09 -3.19 9.82
N THR A 87 0.94 -3.85 9.29
CA THR A 87 0.80 -5.13 8.59
C THR A 87 0.25 -6.21 9.52
N GLN A 88 0.81 -6.34 10.73
CA GLN A 88 0.37 -7.33 11.72
C GLN A 88 -1.07 -7.06 12.17
N LEU A 89 -1.41 -5.80 12.44
CA LEU A 89 -2.76 -5.37 12.80
C LEU A 89 -3.79 -5.77 11.73
N PHE A 90 -3.49 -5.45 10.47
CA PHE A 90 -4.36 -5.76 9.35
C PHE A 90 -4.54 -7.27 9.14
N LEU A 91 -3.44 -8.03 9.16
CA LEU A 91 -3.51 -9.49 9.00
C LEU A 91 -4.29 -10.15 10.14
N LYS A 92 -4.14 -9.68 11.39
CA LYS A 92 -4.89 -10.17 12.54
C LYS A 92 -6.39 -9.92 12.45
N GLU A 93 -6.81 -8.89 11.74
CA GLU A 93 -8.24 -8.62 11.51
C GLU A 93 -8.85 -9.60 10.51
N TYR A 94 -8.12 -9.94 9.44
CA TYR A 94 -8.67 -10.70 8.30
C TYR A 94 -8.29 -12.19 8.24
N LEU A 95 -7.29 -12.64 9.00
CA LEU A 95 -6.85 -14.05 9.04
C LEU A 95 -7.31 -14.82 10.29
N ARG A 96 -8.40 -14.40 10.92
CA ARG A 96 -8.96 -15.09 12.09
C ARG A 96 -9.57 -16.44 11.76
#